data_AF-A0A959NEL3-F1
#
_entry.id   AF-A0A959NEL3-F1
#
_cell.length_a   1.000
_cell.length_b   1.000
_cell.length_c   1.000
_cell.angle_alpha   90.00
_cell.angle_beta   90.00
_cell.angle_gamma   90.00
#
_symmetry.space_group_name_H-M   'P 1'
#
loop_
_entity.id
_entity.type
_entity.pdbx_description
1 polymer ?
#
loop_
_entity_poly.entity_id
_entity_poly.type
_entity_poly.pdbx_seq_one_letter_code
_entity_poly.pdbx_strand_id
1 'polypeptide(L)'
;ICVDDKFRDITVNGTPVVQFNDMPAVCYDAAPFQITQASETGGVPGTGVFTGPGVSSSGIFDPVAAGIGTFNIKYTFTSSAAGCIDTMTKSITVLDTASAKFSFDPVACEKGAVSFNSTSSGIPASAGSITGWNWDFGDPSSGVNNTSTQQNPTHIFNAWGDYTVTLNVTTNNSCKSTDKTIPIHVNPLPRPDFSFNPNHCLPSANVMFTNLSTIPDGTEAAFTYVWDFGDPGSGANSSTGSNPSHIYNAVGPYNVQLQVISGVGCVDDTTIILNTIHPQPTGNFTVDKTDICVGDSFVFTDQSDPADGTTTDWTWNMDDGNTETQPSFSYTYTTEGEYDVNLYITNNYGCRSTVFTQRVTVNDYPTVTAGPDMYILEGGSDTINAIVTAINPTYLWTPNQYFLTSNTVKKPIVKGVEDITYTLTVTGRGGCVSTDQVFIKVLKGPEVPNIFSPNGDGIHDQWIIKYLDTYPECTVDIFNRYGQPIYHSVGYGQPWDGTINGKPVPIGTYYYIINPKNGRSILSGYVDVIR
;
A
#
# COMPACT_ATOMS: atom_id res chain seq x y z
N ILE A 1 144.58 22.82 -51.41
CA ILE A 1 143.28 22.33 -51.94
C ILE A 1 142.26 23.40 -51.60
N CYS A 2 141.66 24.05 -52.60
CA CYS A 2 140.56 24.99 -52.40
C CYS A 2 139.25 24.16 -52.33
N VAL A 3 138.38 24.48 -51.37
CA VAL A 3 137.02 23.92 -51.28
C VAL A 3 136.01 25.03 -51.55
N ASP A 4 134.94 24.65 -52.25
CA ASP A 4 133.80 25.51 -52.64
C ASP A 4 132.55 24.97 -51.94
N ASP A 5 131.81 25.83 -51.25
CA ASP A 5 130.58 25.48 -50.55
C ASP A 5 129.38 25.75 -51.47
N LYS A 6 128.52 24.74 -51.66
CA LYS A 6 127.21 24.91 -52.29
C LYS A 6 126.12 24.96 -51.23
N PHE A 7 125.41 26.08 -51.17
CA PHE A 7 124.16 26.19 -50.42
C PHE A 7 122.98 25.81 -51.31
N ARG A 8 122.05 25.02 -50.77
CA ARG A 8 120.72 24.79 -51.34
C ARG A 8 119.70 25.18 -50.29
N ASP A 9 118.85 26.14 -50.60
CA ASP A 9 117.71 26.44 -49.74
C ASP A 9 116.73 25.27 -49.80
N ILE A 10 116.42 24.71 -48.62
CA ILE A 10 115.37 23.72 -48.44
C ILE A 10 114.25 24.40 -47.67
N THR A 11 113.15 24.70 -48.34
CA THR A 11 111.92 25.15 -47.68
C THR A 11 111.23 23.94 -47.06
N VAL A 12 111.25 23.85 -45.74
CA VAL A 12 110.49 22.84 -44.98
C VAL A 12 109.14 23.47 -44.65
N ASN A 13 108.09 23.01 -45.33
CA ASN A 13 106.73 23.44 -45.04
C ASN A 13 106.23 22.74 -43.77
N GLY A 14 105.48 23.45 -42.93
CA GLY A 14 104.84 22.89 -41.75
C GLY A 14 103.87 21.78 -42.14
N THR A 15 103.93 20.64 -41.46
CA THR A 15 102.93 19.59 -41.59
C THR A 15 101.65 20.03 -40.88
N PRO A 16 100.46 19.80 -41.46
CA PRO A 16 99.22 20.07 -40.75
C PRO A 16 99.17 19.23 -39.47
N VAL A 17 98.46 19.74 -38.44
CA VAL A 17 98.23 19.02 -37.19
C VAL A 17 96.73 18.88 -36.99
N VAL A 18 96.22 17.68 -37.25
CA VAL A 18 94.80 17.37 -37.09
C VAL A 18 94.47 17.11 -35.64
N GLN A 19 93.42 17.76 -35.15
CA GLN A 19 92.72 17.39 -33.92
C GLN A 19 91.35 16.83 -34.28
N PHE A 20 90.98 15.69 -33.69
CA PHE A 20 89.62 15.16 -33.78
C PHE A 20 89.18 14.73 -32.38
N ASN A 21 88.30 15.53 -31.78
CA ASN A 21 87.75 15.27 -30.45
C ASN A 21 86.67 14.17 -30.49
N ASP A 22 86.39 13.58 -29.33
CA ASP A 22 85.37 12.53 -29.21
C ASP A 22 83.98 13.07 -29.58
N MET A 23 83.22 12.27 -30.32
CA MET A 23 81.84 12.57 -30.71
C MET A 23 80.88 11.89 -29.72
N PRO A 24 79.84 12.59 -29.24
CA PRO A 24 78.81 11.94 -28.45
C PRO A 24 78.08 10.89 -29.29
N ALA A 25 77.55 9.85 -28.63
CA ALA A 25 76.65 8.92 -29.27
C ALA A 25 75.38 9.64 -29.75
N VAL A 26 74.82 9.18 -30.87
CA VAL A 26 73.64 9.77 -31.50
C VAL A 26 72.58 8.71 -31.74
N CYS A 27 71.30 9.09 -31.63
CA CYS A 27 70.20 8.17 -31.91
C CYS A 27 70.03 7.97 -33.41
N TYR A 28 69.62 6.77 -33.82
CA TYR A 28 69.42 6.41 -35.22
C TYR A 28 68.44 7.35 -35.96
N ASP A 29 67.45 7.90 -35.27
CA ASP A 29 66.44 8.80 -35.80
C ASP A 29 66.83 10.29 -35.76
N ALA A 30 68.06 10.63 -35.33
CA ALA A 30 68.51 12.02 -35.30
C ALA A 30 68.70 12.59 -36.71
N ALA A 31 68.34 13.86 -36.90
CA ALA A 31 68.53 14.57 -38.16
C ALA A 31 70.03 14.66 -38.54
N PRO A 32 70.37 14.66 -39.84
CA PRO A 32 71.75 14.83 -40.28
C PRO A 32 72.37 16.11 -39.73
N PHE A 33 73.61 16.03 -39.25
CA PHE A 33 74.29 17.14 -38.57
C PHE A 33 75.75 17.30 -39.01
N GLN A 34 76.27 18.51 -38.87
CA GLN A 34 77.66 18.81 -39.19
C GLN A 34 78.59 18.32 -38.06
N ILE A 35 79.60 17.50 -38.39
CA ILE A 35 80.69 17.19 -37.48
C ILE A 35 81.55 18.45 -37.30
N THR A 36 81.68 18.90 -36.06
CA THR A 36 82.45 20.10 -35.66
C THR A 36 83.65 19.76 -34.78
N GLN A 37 83.83 18.48 -34.45
CA GLN A 37 84.87 17.98 -33.54
C GLN A 37 86.24 17.83 -34.20
N ALA A 38 86.34 17.96 -35.52
CA ALA A 38 87.59 17.86 -36.27
C ALA A 38 88.06 19.24 -36.77
N SER A 39 89.33 19.55 -36.57
CA SER A 39 89.95 20.80 -37.00
C SER A 39 91.45 20.62 -37.30
N GLU A 40 92.02 21.57 -38.03
CA GLU A 40 93.47 21.73 -38.17
C GLU A 40 93.94 22.77 -37.15
N THR A 41 95.00 22.46 -36.41
CA THR A 41 95.51 23.26 -35.28
C THR A 41 96.95 23.75 -35.46
N GLY A 42 97.64 23.27 -36.51
CA GLY A 42 99.00 23.68 -36.88
C GLY A 42 99.05 25.00 -37.66
N GLY A 43 97.91 25.58 -38.04
CA GLY A 43 97.81 26.90 -38.68
C GLY A 43 98.19 26.90 -40.15
N VAL A 44 98.12 25.74 -40.83
CA VAL A 44 98.53 25.59 -42.23
C VAL A 44 97.31 25.73 -43.15
N PRO A 45 97.34 26.58 -44.20
CA PRO A 45 96.23 26.67 -45.14
C PRO A 45 96.05 25.35 -45.90
N GLY A 46 94.82 24.93 -46.13
CA GLY A 46 94.49 23.66 -46.77
C GLY A 46 93.01 23.35 -46.76
N THR A 47 92.66 22.10 -47.09
CA THR A 47 91.28 21.62 -47.09
C THR A 47 91.16 20.32 -46.29
N GLY A 48 90.06 20.22 -45.54
CA GLY A 48 89.69 19.03 -44.78
C GLY A 48 88.62 18.22 -45.51
N VAL A 49 88.77 16.89 -45.53
CA VAL A 49 87.81 15.96 -46.11
C VAL A 49 87.48 14.86 -45.10
N PHE A 50 86.19 14.60 -44.91
CA PHE A 50 85.71 13.48 -44.10
C PHE A 50 85.45 12.26 -44.98
N THR A 51 85.77 11.08 -44.44
CA THR A 51 85.50 9.78 -45.06
C THR A 51 85.05 8.78 -44.00
N GLY A 52 84.03 7.98 -44.31
CA GLY A 52 83.49 6.96 -43.41
C GLY A 52 82.02 6.64 -43.73
N PRO A 53 81.44 5.64 -43.06
CA PRO A 53 80.00 5.35 -43.18
C PRO A 53 79.15 6.54 -42.74
N GLY A 54 78.11 6.86 -43.53
CA GLY A 54 77.13 7.92 -43.22
C GLY A 54 77.64 9.37 -43.18
N VAL A 55 78.91 9.64 -43.53
CA VAL A 55 79.45 11.02 -43.57
C VAL A 55 79.69 11.50 -44.99
N SER A 56 79.29 12.73 -45.30
CA SER A 56 79.64 13.41 -46.55
C SER A 56 81.10 13.89 -46.53
N SER A 57 81.67 14.21 -47.70
CA SER A 57 83.03 14.77 -47.78
C SER A 57 83.18 16.11 -47.06
N SER A 58 82.08 16.88 -46.90
CA SER A 58 82.03 18.13 -46.16
C SER A 58 81.82 17.95 -44.65
N GLY A 59 81.62 16.72 -44.16
CA GLY A 59 81.44 16.42 -42.74
C GLY A 59 80.00 16.41 -42.23
N ILE A 60 79.00 16.32 -43.10
CA ILE A 60 77.61 16.10 -42.67
C ILE A 60 77.44 14.61 -42.39
N PHE A 61 77.13 14.25 -41.14
CA PHE A 61 76.85 12.89 -40.72
C PHE A 61 75.34 12.63 -40.69
N ASP A 62 74.91 11.57 -41.35
CA ASP A 62 73.53 11.06 -41.35
C ASP A 62 73.50 9.69 -40.63
N PRO A 63 72.93 9.64 -39.40
CA PRO A 63 72.83 8.40 -38.62
C PRO A 63 72.05 7.28 -39.35
N VAL A 64 71.03 7.63 -40.13
CA VAL A 64 70.22 6.65 -40.88
C VAL A 64 71.06 6.02 -42.00
N ALA A 65 71.86 6.84 -42.68
CA ALA A 65 72.77 6.37 -43.73
C ALA A 65 73.95 5.53 -43.18
N ALA A 66 74.39 5.79 -41.95
CA ALA A 66 75.41 4.99 -41.28
C ALA A 66 74.89 3.61 -40.83
N GLY A 67 73.62 3.56 -40.38
CA GLY A 67 73.04 2.39 -39.71
C GLY A 67 73.35 2.36 -38.21
N ILE A 68 72.81 1.38 -37.49
CA ILE A 68 73.05 1.21 -36.04
C ILE A 68 74.41 0.54 -35.82
N GLY A 69 75.21 1.08 -34.89
CA GLY A 69 76.53 0.53 -34.59
C GLY A 69 77.56 1.61 -34.28
N THR A 70 78.84 1.20 -34.21
CA THR A 70 79.95 2.14 -34.01
C THR A 70 80.78 2.21 -35.28
N PHE A 71 80.95 3.41 -35.82
CA PHE A 71 81.59 3.66 -37.11
C PHE A 71 82.79 4.58 -36.95
N ASN A 72 83.89 4.24 -37.61
CA ASN A 72 85.08 5.07 -37.64
C ASN A 72 84.94 6.14 -38.72
N ILE A 73 85.03 7.41 -38.31
CA ILE A 73 85.08 8.57 -39.20
C ILE A 73 86.52 9.07 -39.26
N LYS A 74 87.06 9.16 -40.47
CA LYS A 74 88.40 9.67 -40.73
C LYS A 74 88.31 11.09 -41.29
N TYR A 75 89.03 12.01 -40.64
CA TYR A 75 89.27 13.36 -41.15
C TYR A 75 90.69 13.43 -41.71
N THR A 76 90.80 13.87 -42.96
CA THR A 76 92.07 14.03 -43.69
C THR A 76 92.23 15.51 -44.05
N PHE A 77 93.28 16.15 -43.55
CA PHE A 77 93.61 17.52 -43.93
C PHE A 77 94.82 17.56 -44.85
N THR A 78 94.67 18.20 -46.00
CA THR A 78 95.74 18.37 -46.99
C THR A 78 96.14 19.83 -47.07
N SER A 79 97.40 20.14 -46.75
CA SER A 79 97.95 21.49 -46.87
C SER A 79 98.07 21.95 -48.33
N SER A 80 97.72 23.20 -48.61
CA SER A 80 97.79 23.79 -49.96
C SER A 80 99.22 24.15 -50.39
N ALA A 81 100.14 24.33 -49.44
CA ALA A 81 101.51 24.77 -49.70
C ALA A 81 102.47 23.66 -50.18
N ALA A 82 102.16 22.38 -49.89
CA ALA A 82 103.05 21.26 -50.24
C ALA A 82 102.35 19.91 -50.43
N GLY A 83 101.03 19.83 -50.22
CA GLY A 83 100.31 18.56 -50.20
C GLY A 83 100.65 17.66 -49.01
N CYS A 84 101.27 18.19 -47.94
CA CYS A 84 101.45 17.45 -46.70
C CYS A 84 100.08 17.11 -46.12
N ILE A 85 99.91 15.84 -45.71
CA ILE A 85 98.65 15.28 -45.22
C ILE A 85 98.85 14.87 -43.77
N ASP A 86 97.88 15.24 -42.93
CA ASP A 86 97.71 14.63 -41.61
C ASP A 86 96.27 14.12 -41.48
N THR A 87 96.10 13.03 -40.72
CA THR A 87 94.80 12.38 -40.59
C THR A 87 94.56 11.89 -39.19
N MET A 88 93.33 12.00 -38.72
CA MET A 88 92.89 11.40 -37.47
C MET A 88 91.57 10.66 -37.68
N THR A 89 91.36 9.60 -36.89
CA THR A 89 90.14 8.80 -36.92
C THR A 89 89.52 8.79 -35.54
N LYS A 90 88.20 9.03 -35.48
CA LYS A 90 87.38 8.92 -34.27
C LYS A 90 86.13 8.13 -34.57
N SER A 91 85.67 7.37 -33.58
CA SER A 91 84.44 6.60 -33.68
C SER A 91 83.24 7.46 -33.31
N ILE A 92 82.14 7.28 -34.05
CA ILE A 92 80.80 7.72 -33.66
C ILE A 92 79.92 6.49 -33.45
N THR A 93 79.13 6.49 -32.38
CA THR A 93 78.17 5.43 -32.10
C THR A 93 76.77 5.90 -32.44
N VAL A 94 76.10 5.20 -33.35
CA VAL A 94 74.69 5.34 -33.66
C VAL A 94 73.92 4.31 -32.82
N LEU A 95 73.16 4.81 -31.86
CA LEU A 95 72.32 4.04 -30.95
C LEU A 95 71.01 3.67 -31.64
N ASP A 96 70.49 2.49 -31.31
CA ASP A 96 69.15 2.09 -31.74
C ASP A 96 68.08 2.90 -30.98
N THR A 97 66.83 2.87 -31.46
CA THR A 97 65.70 3.49 -30.77
C THR A 97 64.94 2.49 -29.90
N ALA A 98 64.32 2.99 -28.84
CA ALA A 98 63.43 2.16 -28.02
C ALA A 98 62.13 1.83 -28.78
N SER A 99 61.44 0.76 -28.37
CA SER A 99 60.12 0.40 -28.88
C SER A 99 59.08 0.50 -27.76
N ALA A 100 58.14 1.43 -27.89
CA ALA A 100 57.04 1.58 -26.96
C ALA A 100 56.00 0.46 -27.16
N LYS A 101 55.54 -0.13 -26.04
CA LYS A 101 54.47 -1.13 -25.94
C LYS A 101 53.68 -0.91 -24.65
N PHE A 102 52.38 -1.10 -24.72
CA PHE A 102 51.50 -1.04 -23.56
C PHE A 102 50.23 -1.87 -23.74
N SER A 103 49.52 -2.08 -22.63
CA SER A 103 48.19 -2.68 -22.56
C SER A 103 47.32 -1.94 -21.55
N PHE A 104 46.02 -2.16 -21.60
CA PHE A 104 45.03 -1.66 -20.63
C PHE A 104 43.93 -2.72 -20.43
N ASP A 105 43.08 -2.54 -19.43
CA ASP A 105 41.95 -3.44 -19.17
C ASP A 105 40.94 -3.40 -20.34
N PRO A 106 40.51 -4.55 -20.89
CA PRO A 106 39.52 -4.57 -21.98
C PRO A 106 38.18 -3.89 -21.64
N VAL A 107 37.81 -3.77 -20.36
CA VAL A 107 36.60 -3.07 -19.94
C VAL A 107 36.96 -1.65 -19.48
N ALA A 108 36.66 -0.68 -20.34
CA ALA A 108 36.75 0.75 -20.03
C ALA A 108 35.36 1.37 -20.02
N CYS A 109 34.98 2.00 -18.91
CA CYS A 109 33.69 2.69 -18.75
C CYS A 109 33.94 4.17 -18.53
N GLU A 110 33.06 5.03 -19.04
CA GLU A 110 33.14 6.46 -18.76
C GLU A 110 33.11 6.71 -17.24
N LYS A 111 33.83 7.75 -16.79
CA LYS A 111 34.06 8.11 -15.37
C LYS A 111 34.80 7.04 -14.54
N GLY A 112 35.03 5.85 -15.10
CA GLY A 112 35.87 4.80 -14.52
C GLY A 112 37.36 5.09 -14.75
N ALA A 113 38.20 4.68 -13.80
CA ALA A 113 39.64 4.76 -13.93
C ALA A 113 40.16 3.60 -14.79
N VAL A 114 40.72 3.92 -15.96
CA VAL A 114 41.38 2.96 -16.84
C VAL A 114 42.86 2.89 -16.45
N SER A 115 43.34 1.70 -16.11
CA SER A 115 44.76 1.46 -15.78
C SER A 115 45.56 1.09 -17.02
N PHE A 116 46.62 1.83 -17.29
CA PHE A 116 47.56 1.56 -18.39
C PHE A 116 48.83 0.93 -17.85
N ASN A 117 49.28 -0.15 -18.50
CA ASN A 117 50.51 -0.86 -18.16
C ASN A 117 51.51 -0.74 -19.30
N SER A 118 52.65 -0.11 -19.04
CA SER A 118 53.76 -0.10 -19.99
C SER A 118 54.44 -1.47 -20.00
N THR A 119 54.32 -2.17 -21.13
CA THR A 119 55.01 -3.44 -21.41
C THR A 119 56.23 -3.23 -22.30
N SER A 120 56.70 -1.98 -22.40
CA SER A 120 57.87 -1.56 -23.17
C SER A 120 59.11 -2.26 -22.63
N SER A 121 59.41 -3.43 -23.18
CA SER A 121 60.47 -4.34 -22.75
C SER A 121 61.08 -5.02 -23.97
N GLY A 122 62.34 -5.44 -23.86
CA GLY A 122 63.08 -6.06 -24.98
C GLY A 122 63.57 -5.07 -26.04
N ILE A 123 63.92 -3.84 -25.65
CA ILE A 123 64.60 -2.90 -26.57
C ILE A 123 66.04 -3.38 -26.83
N PRO A 124 66.60 -3.12 -28.02
CA PRO A 124 67.98 -3.46 -28.33
C PRO A 124 68.94 -2.90 -27.28
N ALA A 125 69.94 -3.68 -26.84
CA ALA A 125 70.88 -3.25 -25.79
C ALA A 125 71.60 -1.93 -26.14
N SER A 126 71.78 -1.66 -27.43
CA SER A 126 72.33 -0.41 -27.97
C SER A 126 71.43 0.82 -27.75
N ALA A 127 70.13 0.65 -27.49
CA ALA A 127 69.23 1.75 -27.14
C ALA A 127 69.37 2.20 -25.67
N GLY A 128 69.91 1.34 -24.79
CA GLY A 128 70.02 1.59 -23.36
C GLY A 128 68.82 1.06 -22.56
N SER A 129 68.50 1.70 -21.43
CA SER A 129 67.36 1.38 -20.56
C SER A 129 66.33 2.50 -20.58
N ILE A 130 65.04 2.17 -20.54
CA ILE A 130 63.95 3.15 -20.48
C ILE A 130 63.97 3.87 -19.12
N THR A 131 63.96 5.20 -19.15
CA THR A 131 63.97 6.08 -17.97
C THR A 131 62.81 7.08 -17.96
N GLY A 132 62.07 7.21 -19.05
CA GLY A 132 60.93 8.13 -19.15
C GLY A 132 59.79 7.56 -19.98
N TRP A 133 58.57 7.90 -19.59
CA TRP A 133 57.33 7.60 -20.29
C TRP A 133 56.62 8.91 -20.59
N ASN A 134 55.99 9.01 -21.74
CA ASN A 134 55.18 10.15 -22.13
C ASN A 134 53.90 9.63 -22.78
N TRP A 135 52.81 9.71 -22.03
CA TRP A 135 51.48 9.30 -22.43
C TRP A 135 50.67 10.49 -22.95
N ASP A 136 49.88 10.23 -23.99
CA ASP A 136 48.77 11.08 -24.43
C ASP A 136 47.54 10.18 -24.53
N PHE A 137 46.48 10.46 -23.76
CA PHE A 137 45.29 9.63 -23.71
C PHE A 137 44.30 9.91 -24.85
N GLY A 138 44.60 10.88 -25.73
CA GLY A 138 43.72 11.26 -26.84
C GLY A 138 42.41 11.91 -26.39
N ASP A 139 42.34 12.38 -25.14
CA ASP A 139 41.21 13.02 -24.48
C ASP A 139 41.53 14.48 -24.11
N PRO A 140 41.59 15.40 -25.10
CA PRO A 140 41.93 16.80 -24.86
C PRO A 140 40.94 17.50 -23.92
N SER A 141 39.71 16.97 -23.79
CA SER A 141 38.69 17.52 -22.88
C SER A 141 39.08 17.39 -21.40
N SER A 142 39.95 16.43 -21.07
CA SER A 142 40.51 16.24 -19.72
C SER A 142 41.59 17.27 -19.34
N GLY A 143 41.98 18.15 -20.25
CA GLY A 143 42.93 19.24 -20.00
C GLY A 143 44.31 18.74 -19.60
N VAL A 144 44.81 19.18 -18.44
CA VAL A 144 46.15 18.79 -17.94
C VAL A 144 46.30 17.29 -17.69
N ASN A 145 45.19 16.58 -17.48
CA ASN A 145 45.17 15.14 -17.24
C ASN A 145 45.25 14.32 -18.53
N ASN A 146 45.22 14.95 -19.72
CA ASN A 146 45.33 14.24 -21.00
C ASN A 146 46.71 13.58 -21.19
N THR A 147 47.71 13.96 -20.38
CA THR A 147 49.07 13.42 -20.50
C THR A 147 49.60 12.94 -19.15
N SER A 148 50.54 12.01 -19.19
CA SER A 148 51.21 11.51 -17.98
C SER A 148 52.65 11.11 -18.27
N THR A 149 53.50 11.21 -17.24
CA THR A 149 54.90 10.76 -17.28
C THR A 149 55.17 9.53 -16.40
N GLN A 150 54.13 9.00 -15.76
CA GLN A 150 54.23 7.79 -14.95
C GLN A 150 54.42 6.56 -15.84
N GLN A 151 55.12 5.54 -15.34
CA GLN A 151 55.29 4.28 -16.07
C GLN A 151 53.96 3.56 -16.31
N ASN A 152 53.11 3.49 -15.28
CA ASN A 152 51.80 2.82 -15.33
C ASN A 152 50.71 3.77 -14.80
N PRO A 153 50.25 4.73 -15.62
CA PRO A 153 49.28 5.71 -15.17
C PRO A 153 47.84 5.14 -15.16
N THR A 154 46.97 5.85 -14.46
CA THR A 154 45.50 5.71 -14.59
C THR A 154 44.94 6.97 -15.25
N HIS A 155 43.92 6.82 -16.10
CA HIS A 155 43.17 7.93 -16.70
C HIS A 155 41.67 7.76 -16.54
N ILE A 156 40.93 8.86 -16.41
CA ILE A 156 39.47 8.87 -16.33
C ILE A 156 38.92 9.61 -17.55
N PHE A 157 38.17 8.91 -18.39
CA PHE A 157 37.46 9.48 -19.54
C PHE A 157 36.08 9.94 -19.10
N ASN A 158 35.81 11.26 -19.12
CA ASN A 158 34.52 11.81 -18.64
C ASN A 158 33.34 11.56 -19.57
N ALA A 159 33.61 11.20 -20.82
CA ALA A 159 32.62 10.84 -21.82
C ALA A 159 32.96 9.49 -22.45
N TRP A 160 31.94 8.74 -22.82
CA TRP A 160 32.09 7.55 -23.65
C TRP A 160 32.45 7.91 -25.09
N GLY A 161 33.04 6.95 -25.81
CA GLY A 161 33.45 7.11 -27.19
C GLY A 161 34.79 6.45 -27.51
N ASP A 162 35.25 6.69 -28.73
CA ASP A 162 36.54 6.17 -29.22
C ASP A 162 37.66 7.17 -28.96
N TYR A 163 38.72 6.71 -28.31
CA TYR A 163 39.93 7.47 -28.04
C TYR A 163 41.15 6.74 -28.62
N THR A 164 42.24 7.49 -28.77
CA THR A 164 43.48 6.98 -29.35
C THR A 164 44.64 7.27 -28.41
N VAL A 165 45.05 6.27 -27.65
CA VAL A 165 46.10 6.42 -26.62
C VAL A 165 47.47 6.22 -27.27
N THR A 166 48.39 7.13 -26.96
CA THR A 166 49.74 7.13 -27.48
C THR A 166 50.77 7.10 -26.34
N LEU A 167 51.78 6.24 -26.49
CA LEU A 167 52.93 6.17 -25.60
C LEU A 167 54.22 6.39 -26.40
N ASN A 168 55.05 7.30 -25.89
CA ASN A 168 56.44 7.48 -26.26
C ASN A 168 57.35 7.20 -25.06
N VAL A 169 58.45 6.47 -25.24
CA VAL A 169 59.42 6.19 -24.16
C VAL A 169 60.78 6.79 -24.46
N THR A 170 61.45 7.27 -23.42
CA THR A 170 62.81 7.83 -23.49
C THR A 170 63.79 6.96 -22.73
N THR A 171 64.97 6.73 -23.31
CA THR A 171 66.06 5.96 -22.70
C THR A 171 67.02 6.84 -21.91
N ASN A 172 67.87 6.22 -21.09
CA ASN A 172 68.96 6.89 -20.37
C ASN A 172 69.97 7.57 -21.32
N ASN A 173 70.02 7.17 -22.59
CA ASN A 173 70.83 7.79 -23.63
C ASN A 173 70.10 8.93 -24.37
N SER A 174 68.94 9.36 -23.86
CA SER A 174 68.07 10.39 -24.45
C SER A 174 67.43 10.03 -25.80
N CYS A 175 67.58 8.79 -26.28
CA CYS A 175 66.88 8.32 -27.47
C CYS A 175 65.40 8.06 -27.16
N LYS A 176 64.53 8.55 -28.04
CA LYS A 176 63.07 8.38 -27.97
C LYS A 176 62.63 7.22 -28.87
N SER A 177 61.54 6.57 -28.48
CA SER A 177 60.87 5.63 -29.38
C SER A 177 60.09 6.38 -30.45
N THR A 178 59.65 5.66 -31.49
CA THR A 178 58.48 6.08 -32.25
C THR A 178 57.23 5.97 -31.38
N ASP A 179 56.17 6.70 -31.73
CA ASP A 179 54.90 6.63 -31.02
C ASP A 179 54.24 5.26 -31.19
N LYS A 180 53.85 4.66 -30.06
CA LYS A 180 52.97 3.51 -30.05
C LYS A 180 51.55 3.98 -29.79
N THR A 181 50.66 3.71 -30.73
CA THR A 181 49.26 4.10 -30.64
C THR A 181 48.36 2.86 -30.58
N ILE A 182 47.37 2.87 -29.69
CA ILE A 182 46.34 1.82 -29.57
C ILE A 182 44.97 2.52 -29.38
N PRO A 183 43.95 2.20 -30.20
CA PRO A 183 42.60 2.71 -29.99
C PRO A 183 41.97 2.06 -28.76
N ILE A 184 41.17 2.83 -28.03
CA ILE A 184 40.38 2.37 -26.89
C ILE A 184 38.93 2.83 -27.08
N HIS A 185 37.98 1.91 -26.90
CA HIS A 185 36.57 2.24 -26.84
C HIS A 185 36.15 2.34 -25.37
N VAL A 186 35.72 3.53 -24.96
CA VAL A 186 35.19 3.78 -23.62
C VAL A 186 33.68 3.63 -23.69
N ASN A 187 33.14 2.66 -22.98
CA ASN A 187 31.72 2.33 -22.97
C ASN A 187 30.94 3.31 -22.09
N PRO A 188 29.68 3.63 -22.44
CA PRO A 188 28.83 4.45 -21.59
C PRO A 188 28.45 3.73 -20.28
N LEU A 189 28.12 4.51 -19.25
CA LEU A 189 27.53 3.97 -18.03
C LEU A 189 26.02 3.75 -18.25
N PRO A 190 25.44 2.68 -17.67
CA PRO A 190 23.99 2.59 -17.55
C PRO A 190 23.48 3.78 -16.72
N ARG A 191 22.21 4.11 -16.89
CA ARG A 191 21.47 5.12 -16.13
C ARG A 191 20.37 4.40 -15.37
N PRO A 192 20.64 3.89 -14.17
CA PRO A 192 19.67 3.18 -13.36
C PRO A 192 18.51 4.08 -12.99
N ASP A 193 17.30 3.60 -13.22
CA ASP A 193 16.07 4.28 -12.82
C ASP A 193 14.95 3.24 -12.66
N PHE A 194 13.97 3.56 -11.82
CA PHE A 194 12.80 2.73 -11.61
C PHE A 194 11.63 3.51 -11.02
N SER A 195 10.44 2.92 -11.11
CA SER A 195 9.21 3.46 -10.54
C SER A 195 8.40 2.40 -9.83
N PHE A 196 7.47 2.84 -8.98
CA PHE A 196 6.51 2.01 -8.25
C PHE A 196 5.22 2.81 -8.03
N ASN A 197 4.13 2.12 -7.69
CA ASN A 197 2.86 2.77 -7.41
C ASN A 197 2.91 3.60 -6.11
N PRO A 198 2.16 4.70 -6.01
CA PRO A 198 2.36 5.68 -4.94
C PRO A 198 1.68 5.33 -3.62
N ASN A 199 0.89 4.26 -3.50
CA ASN A 199 0.22 3.90 -2.25
C ASN A 199 0.18 2.37 -2.09
N HIS A 200 0.61 1.89 -0.92
CA HIS A 200 0.55 0.48 -0.53
C HIS A 200 0.11 0.36 0.93
N CYS A 201 -0.58 -0.72 1.29
CA CYS A 201 -1.23 -0.84 2.59
C CYS A 201 -0.73 -2.06 3.35
N LEU A 202 -0.43 -1.89 4.64
CA LEU A 202 -0.21 -2.97 5.58
C LEU A 202 -1.48 -3.82 5.79
N PRO A 203 -1.36 -5.09 6.25
CA PRO A 203 -0.16 -5.77 6.76
C PRO A 203 0.71 -6.45 5.70
N SER A 204 0.33 -6.40 4.43
CA SER A 204 1.07 -7.07 3.35
C SER A 204 1.17 -6.16 2.13
N ALA A 205 1.97 -5.10 2.27
CA ALA A 205 2.17 -4.11 1.24
C ALA A 205 3.04 -4.68 0.12
N ASN A 206 2.39 -5.20 -0.94
CA ASN A 206 3.09 -5.69 -2.13
C ASN A 206 3.41 -4.52 -3.07
N VAL A 207 4.71 -4.25 -3.25
CA VAL A 207 5.25 -3.20 -4.11
C VAL A 207 5.83 -3.85 -5.36
N MET A 208 5.32 -3.45 -6.53
CA MET A 208 5.83 -3.87 -7.83
C MET A 208 6.72 -2.77 -8.40
N PHE A 209 7.98 -3.11 -8.69
CA PHE A 209 8.95 -2.19 -9.26
C PHE A 209 9.00 -2.33 -10.77
N THR A 210 8.95 -1.22 -11.48
CA THR A 210 9.13 -1.15 -12.93
C THR A 210 10.48 -0.51 -13.23
N ASN A 211 11.36 -1.25 -13.89
CA ASN A 211 12.66 -0.73 -14.32
C ASN A 211 12.49 0.25 -15.48
N LEU A 212 13.14 1.41 -15.36
CA LEU A 212 13.18 2.48 -16.35
C LEU A 212 14.62 2.80 -16.79
N SER A 213 15.55 1.87 -16.52
CA SER A 213 16.97 2.09 -16.74
C SER A 213 17.29 2.18 -18.23
N THR A 214 18.20 3.07 -18.59
CA THR A 214 18.59 3.33 -19.99
C THR A 214 20.11 3.32 -20.14
N ILE A 215 20.63 3.23 -21.36
CA ILE A 215 22.06 3.47 -21.66
C ILE A 215 22.19 4.21 -23.00
N PRO A 216 23.08 5.21 -23.11
CA PRO A 216 23.21 6.03 -24.32
C PRO A 216 23.41 5.28 -25.65
N ASP A 217 23.98 4.07 -25.62
CA ASP A 217 24.25 3.27 -26.83
C ASP A 217 23.10 2.31 -27.22
N GLY A 218 22.01 2.29 -26.46
CA GLY A 218 20.83 1.46 -26.76
C GLY A 218 21.01 -0.04 -26.50
N THR A 219 21.98 -0.42 -25.66
CA THR A 219 22.29 -1.82 -25.34
C THR A 219 21.55 -2.37 -24.11
N GLU A 220 20.42 -1.78 -23.72
CA GLU A 220 19.66 -2.13 -22.51
C GLU A 220 19.27 -3.62 -22.43
N ALA A 221 19.08 -4.29 -23.58
CA ALA A 221 18.69 -5.70 -23.65
C ALA A 221 19.73 -6.65 -23.01
N ALA A 222 20.96 -6.20 -22.81
CA ALA A 222 22.03 -6.96 -22.17
C ALA A 222 22.24 -6.62 -20.68
N PHE A 223 21.35 -5.81 -20.09
CA PHE A 223 21.43 -5.47 -18.67
C PHE A 223 21.25 -6.70 -17.77
N THR A 224 21.98 -6.67 -16.67
CA THR A 224 21.69 -7.48 -15.48
C THR A 224 21.45 -6.55 -14.29
N TYR A 225 20.63 -7.01 -13.36
CA TYR A 225 20.10 -6.19 -12.27
C TYR A 225 20.46 -6.80 -10.93
N VAL A 226 20.77 -5.95 -9.96
CA VAL A 226 20.88 -6.30 -8.55
C VAL A 226 20.05 -5.31 -7.76
N TRP A 227 18.95 -5.80 -7.18
CA TRP A 227 18.05 -5.04 -6.33
C TRP A 227 18.36 -5.31 -4.86
N ASP A 228 18.31 -4.26 -4.05
CA ASP A 228 18.21 -4.31 -2.59
C ASP A 228 16.96 -3.51 -2.19
N PHE A 229 16.00 -4.15 -1.52
CA PHE A 229 14.73 -3.52 -1.15
C PHE A 229 14.82 -2.68 0.14
N GLY A 230 15.99 -2.64 0.79
CA GLY A 230 16.21 -1.85 2.01
C GLY A 230 15.45 -2.36 3.23
N ASP A 231 14.86 -3.56 3.17
CA ASP A 231 14.08 -4.21 4.23
C ASP A 231 14.78 -5.50 4.74
N PRO A 232 15.88 -5.39 5.49
CA PRO A 232 16.60 -6.57 5.99
C PRO A 232 15.76 -7.42 6.96
N GLY A 233 14.65 -6.88 7.49
CA GLY A 233 13.76 -7.57 8.43
C GLY A 233 12.78 -8.55 7.78
N SER A 234 12.55 -8.46 6.46
CA SER A 234 11.58 -9.30 5.74
C SER A 234 12.14 -10.64 5.23
N GLY A 235 13.40 -10.95 5.54
CA GLY A 235 14.07 -12.17 5.07
C GLY A 235 14.64 -12.02 3.66
N ALA A 236 13.84 -12.33 2.63
CA ALA A 236 14.27 -12.07 1.24
C ALA A 236 14.24 -10.56 0.99
N ASN A 237 15.39 -9.96 0.68
CA ASN A 237 15.56 -8.51 0.54
C ASN A 237 16.27 -8.11 -0.77
N SER A 238 16.41 -9.05 -1.71
CA SER A 238 17.13 -8.82 -2.96
C SER A 238 16.50 -9.54 -4.14
N SER A 239 16.72 -9.04 -5.35
CA SER A 239 16.27 -9.67 -6.59
C SER A 239 17.23 -9.40 -7.74
N THR A 240 17.19 -10.25 -8.76
CA THR A 240 17.91 -10.07 -10.03
C THR A 240 16.96 -9.95 -11.22
N GLY A 241 15.65 -9.88 -10.98
CA GLY A 241 14.64 -9.69 -12.02
C GLY A 241 14.66 -8.27 -12.58
N SER A 242 14.19 -8.08 -13.82
CA SER A 242 14.06 -6.75 -14.43
C SER A 242 12.95 -5.93 -13.76
N ASN A 243 11.79 -6.54 -13.45
CA ASN A 243 10.66 -5.88 -12.79
C ASN A 243 10.21 -6.72 -11.58
N PRO A 244 10.95 -6.68 -10.46
CA PRO A 244 10.65 -7.50 -9.31
C PRO A 244 9.48 -6.92 -8.49
N SER A 245 9.00 -7.71 -7.54
CA SER A 245 8.09 -7.25 -6.49
C SER A 245 8.62 -7.62 -5.11
N HIS A 246 8.27 -6.84 -4.10
CA HIS A 246 8.62 -7.11 -2.70
C HIS A 246 7.44 -6.84 -1.77
N ILE A 247 7.31 -7.63 -0.70
CA ILE A 247 6.24 -7.47 0.30
C ILE A 247 6.84 -6.89 1.57
N TYR A 248 6.38 -5.71 1.94
CA TYR A 248 6.76 -5.03 3.18
C TYR A 248 5.70 -5.27 4.26
N ASN A 249 6.15 -5.56 5.48
CA ASN A 249 5.29 -5.85 6.63
C ASN A 249 5.27 -4.73 7.67
N ALA A 250 6.07 -3.68 7.48
CA ALA A 250 6.11 -2.50 8.33
C ALA A 250 6.11 -1.22 7.48
N VAL A 251 5.78 -0.11 8.13
CA VAL A 251 5.91 1.22 7.51
C VAL A 251 7.39 1.58 7.41
N GLY A 252 7.77 2.21 6.30
CA GLY A 252 9.14 2.64 6.02
C GLY A 252 9.56 3.90 6.79
N PRO A 253 10.55 4.66 6.29
CA PRO A 253 11.05 4.65 4.92
C PRO A 253 12.02 3.50 4.60
N TYR A 254 12.04 3.05 3.34
CA TYR A 254 12.99 2.06 2.82
C TYR A 254 13.84 2.66 1.70
N ASN A 255 15.16 2.47 1.77
CA ASN A 255 16.09 2.88 0.72
C ASN A 255 16.21 1.74 -0.31
N VAL A 256 15.43 1.80 -1.38
CA VAL A 256 15.47 0.77 -2.42
C VAL A 256 16.61 1.10 -3.39
N GLN A 257 17.58 0.21 -3.50
CA GLN A 257 18.72 0.36 -4.40
C GLN A 257 18.56 -0.54 -5.62
N LEU A 258 18.86 0.03 -6.79
CA LEU A 258 18.98 -0.69 -8.06
C LEU A 258 20.38 -0.46 -8.62
N GLN A 259 21.17 -1.54 -8.69
CA GLN A 259 22.41 -1.57 -9.46
C GLN A 259 22.15 -2.22 -10.82
N VAL A 260 22.62 -1.56 -11.88
CA VAL A 260 22.53 -2.05 -13.26
C VAL A 260 23.93 -2.29 -13.78
N ILE A 261 24.12 -3.47 -14.39
CA ILE A 261 25.38 -3.88 -15.00
C ILE A 261 25.12 -4.04 -16.50
N SER A 262 25.84 -3.28 -17.34
CA SER A 262 25.74 -3.39 -18.79
C SER A 262 26.31 -4.71 -19.30
N GLY A 263 25.99 -5.08 -20.55
CA GLY A 263 26.48 -6.34 -21.14
C GLY A 263 28.01 -6.44 -21.25
N VAL A 264 28.70 -5.31 -21.23
CA VAL A 264 30.18 -5.21 -21.23
C VAL A 264 30.79 -5.10 -19.83
N GLY A 265 29.96 -5.00 -18.79
CA GLY A 265 30.39 -4.97 -17.38
C GLY A 265 30.48 -3.59 -16.75
N CYS A 266 29.98 -2.53 -17.39
CA CYS A 266 29.91 -1.20 -16.76
C CYS A 266 28.77 -1.14 -15.75
N VAL A 267 29.06 -0.60 -14.56
CA VAL A 267 28.15 -0.62 -13.41
C VAL A 267 27.83 0.80 -12.98
N ASP A 268 26.55 1.06 -12.75
CA ASP A 268 26.09 2.25 -12.04
C ASP A 268 24.89 1.85 -11.15
N ASP A 269 24.56 2.67 -10.15
CA ASP A 269 23.44 2.42 -9.26
C ASP A 269 22.61 3.68 -8.96
N THR A 270 21.36 3.45 -8.53
CA THR A 270 20.48 4.51 -8.03
C THR A 270 19.77 4.03 -6.76
N THR A 271 19.37 4.98 -5.92
CA THR A 271 18.59 4.72 -4.71
C THR A 271 17.36 5.64 -4.69
N ILE A 272 16.17 5.06 -4.55
CA ILE A 272 14.90 5.80 -4.38
C ILE A 272 14.29 5.43 -3.03
N ILE A 273 13.84 6.44 -2.28
CA ILE A 273 13.20 6.26 -0.99
C ILE A 273 11.74 5.86 -1.19
N LEU A 274 11.37 4.71 -0.67
CA LEU A 274 9.98 4.24 -0.57
C LEU A 274 9.40 4.66 0.79
N ASN A 275 8.50 5.63 0.78
CA ASN A 275 7.82 6.16 1.96
C ASN A 275 6.28 6.18 1.81
N THR A 276 5.78 5.36 0.88
CA THR A 276 4.37 5.29 0.48
C THR A 276 3.66 4.01 0.96
N ILE A 277 4.21 3.38 2.01
CA ILE A 277 3.58 2.26 2.71
C ILE A 277 2.82 2.82 3.90
N HIS A 278 1.52 2.61 3.91
CA HIS A 278 0.60 3.14 4.90
C HIS A 278 0.17 2.04 5.89
N PRO A 279 0.05 2.36 7.19
CA PRO A 279 -0.51 1.46 8.20
C PRO A 279 -1.95 1.07 7.87
N GLN A 280 -2.37 -0.10 8.34
CA GLN A 280 -3.76 -0.55 8.18
C GLN A 280 -4.67 0.27 9.10
N PRO A 281 -5.74 0.91 8.58
CA PRO A 281 -6.75 1.55 9.42
C PRO A 281 -7.46 0.54 10.34
N THR A 282 -8.10 1.02 11.40
CA THR A 282 -8.87 0.18 12.31
C THR A 282 -10.35 0.54 12.24
N GLY A 283 -11.21 -0.44 11.92
CA GLY A 283 -12.66 -0.24 11.92
C GLY A 283 -13.18 -0.19 13.36
N ASN A 284 -14.13 0.69 13.64
CA ASN A 284 -14.81 0.75 14.94
C ASN A 284 -16.10 1.58 14.85
N PHE A 285 -17.10 1.26 15.67
CA PHE A 285 -18.29 2.08 15.81
C PHE A 285 -19.00 1.90 17.15
N THR A 286 -19.92 2.81 17.43
CA THR A 286 -20.88 2.72 18.53
C THR A 286 -22.31 2.63 18.01
N VAL A 287 -23.17 1.97 18.79
CA VAL A 287 -24.63 1.95 18.60
C VAL A 287 -25.30 2.45 19.87
N ASP A 288 -26.35 3.27 19.75
CA ASP A 288 -27.04 3.88 20.89
C ASP A 288 -27.73 2.85 21.80
N LYS A 289 -28.21 1.75 21.23
CA LYS A 289 -28.90 0.64 21.89
C LYS A 289 -28.44 -0.69 21.31
N THR A 290 -28.50 -1.76 22.08
CA THR A 290 -28.17 -3.11 21.58
C THR A 290 -29.38 -4.03 21.46
N ASP A 291 -30.55 -3.58 21.94
CA ASP A 291 -31.78 -4.36 21.97
C ASP A 291 -32.99 -3.42 21.78
N ILE A 292 -33.84 -3.67 20.78
CA ILE A 292 -35.05 -2.87 20.46
C ILE A 292 -36.21 -3.76 19.98
N CYS A 293 -37.37 -3.15 19.72
CA CYS A 293 -38.53 -3.81 19.10
C CYS A 293 -38.52 -3.64 17.57
N VAL A 294 -39.18 -4.54 16.85
CA VAL A 294 -39.38 -4.40 15.39
C VAL A 294 -39.98 -3.02 15.08
N GLY A 295 -39.42 -2.31 14.08
CA GLY A 295 -39.87 -0.98 13.69
C GLY A 295 -39.25 0.19 14.48
N ASP A 296 -38.60 -0.04 15.62
CA ASP A 296 -37.76 0.98 16.26
C ASP A 296 -36.46 1.19 15.47
N SER A 297 -35.72 2.25 15.79
CA SER A 297 -34.43 2.54 15.15
C SER A 297 -33.23 2.47 16.10
N PHE A 298 -32.15 1.93 15.58
CA PHE A 298 -30.80 2.11 16.10
C PHE A 298 -30.16 3.36 15.49
N VAL A 299 -29.21 3.96 16.19
CA VAL A 299 -28.32 5.00 15.68
C VAL A 299 -26.89 4.49 15.72
N PHE A 300 -26.29 4.35 14.55
CA PHE A 300 -24.89 3.94 14.39
C PHE A 300 -24.01 5.17 14.19
N THR A 301 -22.83 5.17 14.81
CA THR A 301 -21.86 6.25 14.72
C THR A 301 -20.45 5.69 14.57
N ASP A 302 -19.80 6.01 13.47
CA ASP A 302 -18.41 5.66 13.19
C ASP A 302 -17.46 6.18 14.28
N GLN A 303 -16.51 5.33 14.67
CA GLN A 303 -15.40 5.63 15.58
C GLN A 303 -14.08 5.06 15.03
N SER A 304 -14.03 4.76 13.73
CA SER A 304 -12.89 4.15 13.07
C SER A 304 -11.68 5.08 13.09
N ASP A 305 -10.49 4.48 13.15
CA ASP A 305 -9.21 5.18 13.05
C ASP A 305 -8.67 5.02 11.62
N PRO A 306 -8.59 6.11 10.81
CA PRO A 306 -8.03 6.06 9.46
C PRO A 306 -6.50 5.92 9.41
N ALA A 307 -5.86 5.79 10.59
CA ALA A 307 -4.43 5.74 10.80
C ALA A 307 -3.70 7.02 10.35
N ASP A 308 -2.85 6.95 9.33
CA ASP A 308 -2.13 8.11 8.80
C ASP A 308 -2.87 8.85 7.69
N GLY A 309 -4.09 8.41 7.34
CA GLY A 309 -4.92 9.02 6.30
C GLY A 309 -6.20 9.68 6.84
N THR A 310 -7.12 9.94 5.92
CA THR A 310 -8.48 10.42 6.19
C THR A 310 -9.50 9.46 5.58
N THR A 311 -10.55 9.11 6.31
CA THR A 311 -11.62 8.25 5.79
C THR A 311 -12.33 8.89 4.60
N THR A 312 -12.45 8.15 3.50
CA THR A 312 -13.19 8.55 2.29
C THR A 312 -14.46 7.75 2.09
N ASP A 313 -14.48 6.50 2.55
CA ASP A 313 -15.59 5.57 2.34
C ASP A 313 -15.87 4.76 3.60
N TRP A 314 -17.16 4.59 3.91
CA TRP A 314 -17.67 3.67 4.92
C TRP A 314 -18.44 2.57 4.21
N THR A 315 -18.32 1.34 4.69
CA THR A 315 -19.15 0.23 4.22
C THR A 315 -19.68 -0.53 5.42
N TRP A 316 -20.97 -0.36 5.66
CA TRP A 316 -21.72 -1.06 6.67
C TRP A 316 -22.46 -2.23 6.04
N ASN A 317 -22.42 -3.39 6.66
CA ASN A 317 -23.30 -4.51 6.35
C ASN A 317 -24.22 -4.74 7.55
N MET A 318 -25.52 -4.61 7.32
CA MET A 318 -26.55 -4.65 8.36
C MET A 318 -27.02 -6.08 8.68
N ASP A 319 -26.44 -7.09 8.05
CA ASP A 319 -26.75 -8.53 8.24
C ASP A 319 -28.19 -8.93 7.86
N ASP A 320 -28.86 -8.10 7.07
CA ASP A 320 -30.18 -8.34 6.49
C ASP A 320 -30.19 -8.26 4.94
N GLY A 321 -28.99 -8.19 4.35
CA GLY A 321 -28.78 -8.02 2.91
C GLY A 321 -28.64 -6.56 2.46
N ASN A 322 -28.81 -5.59 3.35
CA ASN A 322 -28.62 -4.17 3.05
C ASN A 322 -27.26 -3.64 3.52
N THR A 323 -26.85 -2.52 2.93
CA THR A 323 -25.60 -1.83 3.24
C THR A 323 -25.80 -0.33 3.37
N GLU A 324 -24.99 0.31 4.21
CA GLU A 324 -24.95 1.77 4.36
C GLU A 324 -23.54 2.31 4.13
N THR A 325 -23.45 3.60 3.76
CA THR A 325 -22.17 4.25 3.40
C THR A 325 -21.93 5.57 4.12
N GLN A 326 -22.85 6.00 4.97
CA GLN A 326 -22.68 7.20 5.77
C GLN A 326 -21.88 6.92 7.05
N PRO A 327 -21.11 7.89 7.56
CA PRO A 327 -20.39 7.74 8.83
C PRO A 327 -21.33 7.59 10.03
N SER A 328 -22.56 8.12 9.95
CA SER A 328 -23.56 8.00 11.00
C SER A 328 -24.96 8.06 10.40
N PHE A 329 -25.86 7.20 10.87
CA PHE A 329 -27.22 7.07 10.36
C PHE A 329 -28.13 6.37 11.36
N SER A 330 -29.44 6.46 11.13
CA SER A 330 -30.43 5.65 11.82
C SER A 330 -30.86 4.48 10.94
N TYR A 331 -31.06 3.32 11.54
CA TYR A 331 -31.45 2.10 10.81
C TYR A 331 -32.55 1.34 11.55
N THR A 332 -33.51 0.79 10.80
CA THR A 332 -34.66 0.07 11.33
C THR A 332 -34.78 -1.29 10.64
N TYR A 333 -34.89 -2.34 11.44
CA TYR A 333 -35.15 -3.70 10.96
C TYR A 333 -36.65 -3.98 10.90
N THR A 334 -37.08 -4.70 9.86
CA THR A 334 -38.49 -5.05 9.62
C THR A 334 -38.86 -6.44 10.13
N THR A 335 -37.87 -7.26 10.48
CA THR A 335 -38.03 -8.62 11.00
C THR A 335 -37.31 -8.76 12.32
N GLU A 336 -37.82 -9.61 13.21
CA GLU A 336 -37.10 -9.97 14.44
C GLU A 336 -35.88 -10.83 14.14
N GLY A 337 -34.84 -10.69 14.97
CA GLY A 337 -33.58 -11.40 14.77
C GLY A 337 -32.43 -10.85 15.60
N GLU A 338 -31.31 -11.57 15.56
CA GLU A 338 -30.01 -11.08 15.99
C GLU A 338 -29.20 -10.76 14.72
N TYR A 339 -28.63 -9.56 14.66
CA TYR A 339 -27.91 -9.05 13.50
C TYR A 339 -26.48 -8.70 13.88
N ASP A 340 -25.50 -9.30 13.20
CA ASP A 340 -24.08 -9.02 13.38
C ASP A 340 -23.65 -7.89 12.43
N VAL A 341 -23.83 -6.64 12.86
CA VAL A 341 -23.53 -5.45 12.06
C VAL A 341 -22.02 -5.29 11.91
N ASN A 342 -21.56 -5.16 10.67
CA ASN A 342 -20.15 -5.04 10.32
C ASN A 342 -19.83 -3.69 9.71
N LEU A 343 -18.71 -3.08 10.11
CA LEU A 343 -18.16 -1.89 9.48
C LEU A 343 -16.71 -2.12 9.06
N TYR A 344 -16.35 -1.62 7.88
CA TYR A 344 -14.98 -1.26 7.55
C TYR A 344 -14.95 0.08 6.81
N ILE A 345 -13.83 0.78 6.91
CA ILE A 345 -13.58 2.04 6.23
C ILE A 345 -12.47 1.92 5.19
N THR A 346 -12.43 2.85 4.24
CA THR A 346 -11.31 3.07 3.33
C THR A 346 -10.81 4.50 3.49
N ASN A 347 -9.50 4.70 3.56
CA ASN A 347 -8.89 6.03 3.62
C ASN A 347 -8.50 6.57 2.23
N ASN A 348 -8.04 7.82 2.18
CA ASN A 348 -7.62 8.52 0.95
C ASN A 348 -6.41 7.90 0.24
N TYR A 349 -5.69 6.97 0.89
CA TYR A 349 -4.61 6.19 0.27
C TYR A 349 -5.12 4.88 -0.36
N GLY A 350 -6.41 4.57 -0.20
CA GLY A 350 -7.03 3.33 -0.64
C GLY A 350 -6.88 2.18 0.35
N CYS A 351 -6.42 2.44 1.58
CA CYS A 351 -6.22 1.40 2.59
C CYS A 351 -7.53 1.09 3.30
N ARG A 352 -7.87 -0.21 3.29
CA ARG A 352 -9.06 -0.75 3.95
C ARG A 352 -8.75 -1.13 5.40
N SER A 353 -9.65 -0.76 6.30
CA SER A 353 -9.53 -1.12 7.71
C SER A 353 -9.73 -2.61 7.98
N THR A 354 -9.40 -3.03 9.20
CA THR A 354 -10.01 -4.23 9.79
C THR A 354 -11.53 -4.09 9.87
N VAL A 355 -12.25 -5.21 9.84
CA VAL A 355 -13.70 -5.23 10.02
C VAL A 355 -13.99 -5.24 11.53
N PHE A 356 -14.88 -4.37 11.97
CA PHE A 356 -15.43 -4.37 13.33
C PHE A 356 -16.87 -4.87 13.30
N THR A 357 -17.21 -5.76 14.23
CA THR A 357 -18.52 -6.41 14.31
C THR A 357 -19.15 -6.16 15.67
N GLN A 358 -20.41 -5.70 15.68
CA GLN A 358 -21.20 -5.56 16.90
C GLN A 358 -22.59 -6.14 16.68
N ARG A 359 -23.03 -7.00 17.60
CA ARG A 359 -24.37 -7.59 17.56
C ARG A 359 -25.43 -6.63 18.10
N VAL A 360 -26.57 -6.58 17.41
CA VAL A 360 -27.81 -5.95 17.88
C VAL A 360 -28.97 -6.95 17.83
N THR A 361 -29.98 -6.76 18.68
CA THR A 361 -31.15 -7.63 18.78
C THR A 361 -32.44 -6.87 18.51
N VAL A 362 -33.32 -7.46 17.71
CA VAL A 362 -34.63 -6.91 17.36
C VAL A 362 -35.68 -7.95 17.75
N ASN A 363 -36.62 -7.57 18.62
CA ASN A 363 -37.66 -8.47 19.13
C ASN A 363 -39.02 -8.16 18.52
N ASP A 364 -39.82 -9.18 18.22
CA ASP A 364 -41.21 -8.98 17.83
C ASP A 364 -42.09 -8.57 19.02
N TYR A 365 -43.22 -7.94 18.71
CA TYR A 365 -44.22 -7.57 19.70
C TYR A 365 -44.96 -8.81 20.20
N PRO A 366 -45.29 -8.88 21.50
CA PRO A 366 -46.12 -9.96 22.01
C PRO A 366 -47.50 -9.92 21.34
N THR A 367 -48.00 -11.07 20.89
CA THR A 367 -49.40 -11.16 20.46
C THR A 367 -50.28 -11.47 21.67
N VAL A 368 -51.28 -10.62 21.90
CA VAL A 368 -52.12 -10.66 23.10
C VAL A 368 -53.60 -10.62 22.73
N THR A 369 -54.38 -11.47 23.39
CA THR A 369 -55.82 -11.27 23.57
C THR A 369 -56.21 -11.52 25.02
N ALA A 370 -57.01 -10.61 25.58
CA ALA A 370 -57.54 -10.69 26.94
C ALA A 370 -58.67 -11.75 27.06
N GLY A 371 -59.15 -12.28 25.94
CA GLY A 371 -60.29 -13.19 25.86
C GLY A 371 -61.59 -12.46 25.52
N PRO A 372 -62.68 -13.20 25.26
CA PRO A 372 -63.98 -12.59 25.01
C PRO A 372 -64.55 -11.94 26.29
N ASP A 373 -65.44 -10.97 26.09
CA ASP A 373 -66.24 -10.42 27.18
C ASP A 373 -66.99 -11.53 27.93
N MET A 374 -67.14 -11.38 29.24
CA MET A 374 -67.68 -12.41 30.11
C MET A 374 -68.72 -11.88 31.10
N TYR A 375 -69.56 -12.79 31.58
CA TYR A 375 -70.64 -12.50 32.52
C TYR A 375 -70.35 -13.21 33.84
N ILE A 376 -70.37 -12.46 34.95
CA ILE A 376 -70.16 -13.01 36.30
C ILE A 376 -71.36 -12.65 37.16
N LEU A 377 -71.91 -13.62 37.90
CA LEU A 377 -72.96 -13.34 38.89
C LEU A 377 -72.42 -12.43 40.00
N GLU A 378 -73.22 -11.49 40.47
CA GLU A 378 -72.88 -10.65 41.63
C GLU A 378 -72.46 -11.51 42.84
N GLY A 379 -71.29 -11.22 43.40
CA GLY A 379 -70.66 -11.97 44.49
C GLY A 379 -69.89 -13.23 44.06
N GLY A 380 -70.10 -13.72 42.83
CA GLY A 380 -69.39 -14.86 42.24
C GLY A 380 -67.98 -14.51 41.75
N SER A 381 -67.31 -15.50 41.15
CA SER A 381 -65.96 -15.32 40.59
C SER A 381 -65.75 -16.20 39.37
N ASP A 382 -64.90 -15.77 38.45
CA ASP A 382 -64.51 -16.55 37.28
C ASP A 382 -63.10 -16.16 36.82
N THR A 383 -62.50 -16.96 35.93
CA THR A 383 -61.12 -16.80 35.45
C THR A 383 -61.10 -16.11 34.09
N ILE A 384 -60.33 -15.03 33.97
CA ILE A 384 -60.05 -14.41 32.67
C ILE A 384 -59.04 -15.30 31.92
N ASN A 385 -59.43 -15.81 30.75
CA ASN A 385 -58.63 -16.76 29.97
C ASN A 385 -57.91 -16.07 28.80
N ALA A 386 -56.91 -15.25 29.11
CA ALA A 386 -56.09 -14.60 28.08
C ALA A 386 -55.22 -15.59 27.29
N ILE A 387 -55.04 -15.30 26.00
CA ILE A 387 -54.12 -16.00 25.10
C ILE A 387 -52.98 -15.04 24.77
N VAL A 388 -51.76 -15.48 25.02
CA VAL A 388 -50.54 -14.68 24.82
C VAL A 388 -49.49 -15.56 24.19
N THR A 389 -48.88 -15.07 23.11
CA THR A 389 -47.69 -15.66 22.46
C THR A 389 -46.56 -14.64 22.53
N ALA A 390 -45.54 -14.96 23.33
CA ALA A 390 -44.37 -14.12 23.59
C ALA A 390 -43.28 -14.94 24.27
N ILE A 391 -42.02 -14.51 24.16
CA ILE A 391 -40.88 -15.10 24.88
C ILE A 391 -40.73 -14.40 26.24
N ASN A 392 -40.73 -15.17 27.33
CA ASN A 392 -40.60 -14.69 28.72
C ASN A 392 -41.46 -13.46 29.07
N PRO A 393 -42.78 -13.46 28.78
CA PRO A 393 -43.62 -12.30 29.01
C PRO A 393 -43.84 -12.01 30.49
N THR A 394 -43.97 -10.72 30.83
CA THR A 394 -44.58 -10.26 32.08
C THR A 394 -45.99 -9.74 31.82
N TYR A 395 -46.88 -9.94 32.79
CA TYR A 395 -48.29 -9.55 32.69
C TYR A 395 -48.62 -8.47 33.71
N LEU A 396 -49.49 -7.55 33.33
CA LEU A 396 -50.09 -6.57 34.24
C LEU A 396 -51.53 -6.30 33.82
N TRP A 397 -52.48 -6.59 34.71
CA TRP A 397 -53.88 -6.24 34.53
C TRP A 397 -54.24 -4.96 35.30
N THR A 398 -54.96 -4.06 34.62
CA THR A 398 -55.45 -2.80 35.19
C THR A 398 -56.92 -2.56 34.87
N PRO A 399 -57.72 -1.94 35.75
CA PRO A 399 -57.37 -1.53 37.11
C PRO A 399 -57.14 -2.73 38.03
N ASN A 400 -56.30 -2.59 39.07
CA ASN A 400 -56.06 -3.66 40.05
C ASN A 400 -57.17 -3.71 41.10
N GLN A 401 -58.37 -4.07 40.67
CA GLN A 401 -59.56 -4.18 41.52
C GLN A 401 -60.18 -5.57 41.35
N TYR A 402 -60.87 -6.04 42.39
CA TYR A 402 -61.66 -7.28 42.41
C TYR A 402 -60.93 -8.57 41.99
N PHE A 403 -59.61 -8.56 41.88
CA PHE A 403 -58.80 -9.75 41.67
C PHE A 403 -58.73 -10.61 42.95
N LEU A 404 -59.00 -11.91 42.80
CA LEU A 404 -58.82 -12.94 43.84
C LEU A 404 -57.44 -13.62 43.77
N THR A 405 -56.77 -13.50 42.63
CA THR A 405 -55.36 -13.89 42.42
C THR A 405 -54.52 -12.66 42.09
N SER A 406 -53.20 -12.80 41.93
CA SER A 406 -52.36 -11.67 41.48
C SER A 406 -52.87 -11.11 40.15
N ASN A 407 -52.78 -9.78 39.97
CA ASN A 407 -53.05 -9.10 38.70
C ASN A 407 -51.85 -9.15 37.73
N THR A 408 -50.79 -9.91 38.06
CA THR A 408 -49.59 -10.08 37.25
C THR A 408 -49.43 -11.50 36.67
N VAL A 409 -50.52 -12.27 36.61
CA VAL A 409 -50.54 -13.61 36.02
C VAL A 409 -51.33 -13.62 34.71
N LYS A 410 -51.02 -14.58 33.83
CA LYS A 410 -51.71 -14.74 32.53
C LYS A 410 -53.22 -14.97 32.68
N LYS A 411 -53.63 -15.70 33.71
CA LYS A 411 -55.03 -16.11 33.93
C LYS A 411 -55.50 -15.75 35.33
N PRO A 412 -55.84 -14.48 35.59
CA PRO A 412 -56.28 -14.07 36.91
C PRO A 412 -57.74 -14.48 37.16
N ILE A 413 -58.07 -14.70 38.43
CA ILE A 413 -59.44 -14.91 38.90
C ILE A 413 -59.98 -13.57 39.40
N VAL A 414 -61.15 -13.18 38.94
CA VAL A 414 -61.83 -11.92 39.31
C VAL A 414 -63.17 -12.20 39.99
N LYS A 415 -63.59 -11.29 40.86
CA LYS A 415 -64.88 -11.31 41.55
C LYS A 415 -65.88 -10.38 40.86
N GLY A 416 -67.12 -10.83 40.68
CA GLY A 416 -68.20 -10.01 40.15
C GLY A 416 -68.76 -9.06 41.21
N VAL A 417 -68.36 -7.79 41.18
CA VAL A 417 -68.87 -6.74 42.10
C VAL A 417 -69.69 -5.70 41.33
N GLU A 418 -69.11 -5.16 40.28
CA GLU A 418 -69.75 -4.23 39.34
C GLU A 418 -69.16 -4.43 37.94
N ASP A 419 -69.83 -3.85 36.93
CA ASP A 419 -69.35 -3.88 35.55
C ASP A 419 -67.96 -3.22 35.46
N ILE A 420 -66.99 -3.90 34.85
CA ILE A 420 -65.61 -3.42 34.79
C ILE A 420 -64.90 -3.89 33.53
N THR A 421 -64.10 -3.01 32.93
CA THR A 421 -63.19 -3.35 31.83
C THR A 421 -61.78 -3.50 32.39
N TYR A 422 -61.16 -4.66 32.17
CA TYR A 422 -59.75 -4.87 32.46
C TYR A 422 -58.91 -4.73 31.19
N THR A 423 -57.80 -4.00 31.29
CA THR A 423 -56.74 -3.95 30.28
C THR A 423 -55.61 -4.87 30.70
N LEU A 424 -55.28 -5.83 29.85
CA LEU A 424 -54.07 -6.63 29.94
C LEU A 424 -52.94 -5.91 29.21
N THR A 425 -51.85 -5.61 29.93
CA THR A 425 -50.58 -5.19 29.36
C THR A 425 -49.60 -6.36 29.43
N VAL A 426 -49.04 -6.74 28.28
CA VAL A 426 -48.01 -7.77 28.15
C VAL A 426 -46.72 -7.12 27.71
N THR A 427 -45.64 -7.34 28.45
CA THR A 427 -44.28 -6.93 28.06
C THR A 427 -43.47 -8.17 27.72
N GLY A 428 -42.98 -8.25 26.48
CA GLY A 428 -42.11 -9.32 25.98
C GLY A 428 -40.62 -9.02 26.17
N ARG A 429 -39.77 -9.81 25.50
CA ARG A 429 -38.33 -9.59 25.41
C ARG A 429 -38.03 -8.21 24.80
N GLY A 430 -36.92 -7.58 25.20
CA GLY A 430 -36.54 -6.23 24.76
C GLY A 430 -37.45 -5.10 25.29
N GLY A 431 -38.45 -5.43 26.10
CA GLY A 431 -39.42 -4.44 26.60
C GLY A 431 -40.59 -4.15 25.66
N CYS A 432 -40.79 -4.94 24.60
CA CYS A 432 -41.88 -4.73 23.64
C CYS A 432 -43.25 -4.95 24.30
N VAL A 433 -44.14 -3.97 24.18
CA VAL A 433 -45.42 -3.95 24.91
C VAL A 433 -46.60 -4.05 23.95
N SER A 434 -47.54 -4.95 24.26
CA SER A 434 -48.86 -5.01 23.62
C SER A 434 -49.97 -5.04 24.67
N THR A 435 -51.16 -4.56 24.29
CA THR A 435 -52.32 -4.51 25.19
C THR A 435 -53.58 -5.05 24.54
N ASP A 436 -54.47 -5.64 25.34
CA ASP A 436 -55.85 -5.95 24.93
C ASP A 436 -56.81 -5.77 26.13
N GLN A 437 -58.11 -5.69 25.87
CA GLN A 437 -59.13 -5.46 26.90
C GLN A 437 -60.17 -6.56 26.95
N VAL A 438 -60.74 -6.79 28.15
CA VAL A 438 -61.90 -7.65 28.36
C VAL A 438 -62.92 -6.93 29.23
N PHE A 439 -64.18 -6.95 28.83
CA PHE A 439 -65.28 -6.41 29.62
C PHE A 439 -65.95 -7.51 30.44
N ILE A 440 -66.15 -7.22 31.73
CA ILE A 440 -66.86 -8.07 32.68
C ILE A 440 -68.21 -7.44 32.96
N LYS A 441 -69.29 -8.11 32.56
CA LYS A 441 -70.66 -7.75 32.92
C LYS A 441 -71.05 -8.46 34.20
N VAL A 442 -71.44 -7.71 35.25
CA VAL A 442 -71.91 -8.28 36.51
C VAL A 442 -73.42 -8.42 36.50
N LEU A 443 -73.87 -9.67 36.56
CA LEU A 443 -75.27 -10.05 36.57
C LEU A 443 -75.81 -9.99 38.01
N LYS A 444 -76.43 -8.85 38.34
CA LYS A 444 -77.09 -8.60 39.62
C LYS A 444 -78.31 -9.49 39.81
N GLY A 445 -78.71 -9.70 41.05
CA GLY A 445 -79.87 -10.53 41.34
C GLY A 445 -81.19 -9.87 40.94
N PRO A 446 -82.07 -10.56 40.17
CA PRO A 446 -83.38 -10.02 39.87
C PRO A 446 -84.14 -9.67 41.16
N GLU A 447 -84.53 -8.41 41.32
CA GLU A 447 -85.38 -7.96 42.43
C GLU A 447 -86.83 -8.12 41.99
N VAL A 448 -87.50 -9.17 42.48
CA VAL A 448 -88.86 -9.51 42.07
C VAL A 448 -89.87 -8.84 43.01
N PRO A 449 -90.64 -7.83 42.56
CA PRO A 449 -91.69 -7.26 43.40
C PRO A 449 -92.85 -8.24 43.55
N ASN A 450 -93.39 -8.36 44.75
CA ASN A 450 -94.52 -9.25 45.02
C ASN A 450 -95.88 -8.59 44.77
N ILE A 451 -95.93 -7.36 44.24
CA ILE A 451 -97.16 -6.61 43.97
C ILE A 451 -96.96 -5.59 42.85
N PHE A 452 -97.97 -5.39 42.00
CA PHE A 452 -98.06 -4.27 41.05
C PHE A 452 -99.54 -3.91 40.77
N SER A 453 -99.77 -2.71 40.23
CA SER A 453 -101.10 -2.11 40.09
C SER A 453 -101.41 -1.69 38.65
N PRO A 454 -101.81 -2.62 37.75
CA PRO A 454 -102.18 -2.30 36.37
C PRO A 454 -103.55 -1.60 36.31
N ASN A 455 -103.58 -0.30 36.66
CA ASN A 455 -104.76 0.57 36.70
C ASN A 455 -104.75 1.69 35.63
N GLY A 456 -103.66 1.83 34.88
CA GLY A 456 -103.48 2.79 33.79
C GLY A 456 -103.06 4.19 34.23
N ASP A 457 -102.58 4.37 35.46
CA ASP A 457 -102.13 5.68 35.98
C ASP A 457 -100.67 6.02 35.64
N GLY A 458 -99.96 5.10 34.97
CA GLY A 458 -98.56 5.21 34.58
C GLY A 458 -97.57 4.76 35.66
N ILE A 459 -98.03 4.34 36.84
CA ILE A 459 -97.22 3.96 37.99
C ILE A 459 -97.45 2.48 38.32
N HIS A 460 -96.38 1.67 38.24
CA HIS A 460 -96.45 0.21 38.49
C HIS A 460 -97.53 -0.52 37.67
N ASP A 461 -97.85 0.00 36.48
CA ASP A 461 -98.79 -0.62 35.54
C ASP A 461 -98.25 -1.93 34.93
N GLN A 462 -96.94 -2.11 35.00
CA GLN A 462 -96.27 -3.33 34.58
C GLN A 462 -95.44 -3.90 35.71
N TRP A 463 -95.30 -5.22 35.70
CA TRP A 463 -94.50 -5.97 36.65
C TRP A 463 -93.02 -5.88 36.31
N ILE A 464 -92.41 -4.73 36.59
CA ILE A 464 -90.99 -4.49 36.30
C ILE A 464 -90.13 -5.26 37.31
N ILE A 465 -89.35 -6.22 36.82
CA ILE A 465 -88.38 -6.98 37.62
C ILE A 465 -87.00 -6.38 37.35
N LYS A 466 -86.46 -5.67 38.34
CA LYS A 466 -85.19 -4.97 38.20
C LYS A 466 -84.05 -5.98 38.00
N TYR A 467 -83.12 -5.66 37.11
CA TYR A 467 -81.96 -6.48 36.70
C TYR A 467 -82.27 -7.72 35.86
N LEU A 468 -83.53 -8.14 35.75
CA LEU A 468 -83.88 -9.31 34.93
C LEU A 468 -83.63 -9.06 33.44
N ASP A 469 -83.72 -7.81 33.01
CA ASP A 469 -83.39 -7.33 31.66
C ASP A 469 -81.94 -7.63 31.24
N THR A 470 -81.02 -7.81 32.20
CA THR A 470 -79.62 -8.19 31.94
C THR A 470 -79.44 -9.68 31.63
N TYR A 471 -80.51 -10.48 31.72
CA TYR A 471 -80.53 -11.92 31.40
C TYR A 471 -81.35 -12.15 30.13
N PRO A 472 -80.76 -12.00 28.92
CA PRO A 472 -81.51 -12.02 27.66
C PRO A 472 -82.24 -13.34 27.39
N GLU A 473 -81.77 -14.44 27.98
CA GLU A 473 -82.34 -15.79 27.84
C GLU A 473 -83.18 -16.23 29.04
N CYS A 474 -83.47 -15.33 30.00
CA CYS A 474 -84.27 -15.69 31.16
C CYS A 474 -85.67 -16.17 30.74
N THR A 475 -86.27 -17.09 31.48
CA THR A 475 -87.70 -17.41 31.29
C THR A 475 -88.52 -16.90 32.47
N VAL A 476 -89.69 -16.34 32.18
CA VAL A 476 -90.66 -15.91 33.19
C VAL A 476 -91.97 -16.63 32.93
N ASP A 477 -92.37 -17.48 33.87
CA ASP A 477 -93.61 -18.22 33.83
C ASP A 477 -94.51 -17.76 34.98
N ILE A 478 -95.77 -17.44 34.68
CA ILE A 478 -96.76 -17.02 35.69
C ILE A 478 -97.96 -17.96 35.62
N PHE A 479 -98.44 -18.37 36.79
CA PHE A 479 -99.53 -19.33 36.97
C PHE A 479 -100.64 -18.74 37.83
N ASN A 480 -101.88 -19.09 37.52
CA ASN A 480 -103.02 -18.78 38.39
C ASN A 480 -103.07 -19.70 39.62
N ARG A 481 -104.05 -19.47 40.52
CA ARG A 481 -104.26 -20.27 41.75
C ARG A 481 -104.50 -21.77 41.54
N TYR A 482 -104.79 -22.20 40.30
CA TYR A 482 -105.00 -23.60 39.94
C TYR A 482 -103.76 -24.23 39.27
N GLY A 483 -102.63 -23.49 39.20
CA GLY A 483 -101.40 -23.95 38.55
C GLY A 483 -101.45 -23.88 37.01
N GLN A 484 -102.44 -23.19 36.42
CA GLN A 484 -102.50 -23.02 34.97
C GLN A 484 -101.60 -21.86 34.53
N PRO A 485 -100.76 -22.03 33.49
CA PRO A 485 -99.92 -20.96 32.98
C PRO A 485 -100.78 -19.86 32.35
N ILE A 486 -100.47 -18.61 32.68
CA ILE A 486 -101.17 -17.42 32.17
C ILE A 486 -100.24 -16.43 31.47
N TYR A 487 -98.93 -16.53 31.69
CA TYR A 487 -97.90 -15.76 31.00
C TYR A 487 -96.63 -16.59 30.88
N HIS A 488 -95.96 -16.45 29.73
CA HIS A 488 -94.65 -17.02 29.48
C HIS A 488 -93.85 -16.02 28.66
N SER A 489 -92.59 -15.79 29.02
CA SER A 489 -91.64 -15.05 28.18
C SER A 489 -90.28 -15.74 28.15
N VAL A 490 -89.59 -15.58 27.02
CA VAL A 490 -88.14 -15.79 26.87
C VAL A 490 -87.52 -14.41 26.70
N GLY A 491 -86.58 -14.06 27.57
CA GLY A 491 -86.21 -12.68 27.86
C GLY A 491 -87.32 -11.93 28.60
N TYR A 492 -87.00 -10.76 29.15
CA TYR A 492 -87.95 -9.90 29.88
C TYR A 492 -87.89 -8.44 29.41
N GLY A 493 -87.78 -8.22 28.10
CA GLY A 493 -87.73 -6.87 27.51
C GLY A 493 -89.09 -6.14 27.51
N GLN A 494 -90.19 -6.87 27.66
CA GLN A 494 -91.55 -6.31 27.81
C GLN A 494 -92.17 -6.88 29.10
N PRO A 495 -92.16 -6.11 30.20
CA PRO A 495 -92.68 -6.57 31.48
C PRO A 495 -94.17 -6.91 31.41
N TRP A 496 -94.61 -7.89 32.20
CA TRP A 496 -96.01 -8.32 32.21
C TRP A 496 -96.93 -7.20 32.73
N ASP A 497 -98.00 -6.90 32.00
CA ASP A 497 -98.96 -5.83 32.28
C ASP A 497 -100.19 -6.31 33.07
N GLY A 498 -100.16 -7.53 33.60
CA GLY A 498 -101.31 -8.10 34.30
C GLY A 498 -102.45 -8.51 33.38
N THR A 499 -102.16 -8.78 32.10
CA THR A 499 -103.15 -9.29 31.14
C THR A 499 -102.85 -10.72 30.68
N ILE A 500 -103.90 -11.43 30.27
CA ILE A 500 -103.81 -12.67 29.51
C ILE A 500 -104.62 -12.49 28.22
N ASN A 501 -103.99 -12.69 27.06
CA ASN A 501 -104.62 -12.44 25.75
C ASN A 501 -105.23 -11.02 25.63
N GLY A 502 -104.55 -10.01 26.18
CA GLY A 502 -104.99 -8.61 26.16
C GLY A 502 -106.15 -8.28 27.11
N LYS A 503 -106.59 -9.22 27.97
CA LYS A 503 -107.63 -8.99 28.98
C LYS A 503 -107.02 -8.94 30.38
N PRO A 504 -107.38 -7.98 31.25
CA PRO A 504 -106.88 -7.92 32.62
C PRO A 504 -107.21 -9.20 33.40
N VAL A 505 -106.22 -9.77 34.07
CA VAL A 505 -106.44 -10.93 34.95
C VAL A 505 -107.18 -10.51 36.23
N PRO A 506 -107.98 -11.37 36.90
CA PRO A 506 -108.63 -11.01 38.16
C PRO A 506 -107.66 -10.50 39.24
N ILE A 507 -108.13 -9.62 40.12
CA ILE A 507 -107.37 -9.23 41.32
C ILE A 507 -107.08 -10.47 42.15
N GLY A 508 -105.83 -10.62 42.57
CA GLY A 508 -105.40 -11.73 43.42
C GLY A 508 -103.96 -12.13 43.21
N THR A 509 -103.58 -13.23 43.87
CA THR A 509 -102.23 -13.76 43.92
C THR A 509 -101.96 -14.73 42.76
N TYR A 510 -100.85 -14.52 42.07
CA TYR A 510 -100.35 -15.35 40.99
C TYR A 510 -98.98 -15.91 41.38
N TYR A 511 -98.72 -17.17 41.02
CA TYR A 511 -97.44 -17.81 41.31
C TYR A 511 -96.49 -17.61 40.14
N TYR A 512 -95.24 -17.22 40.39
CA TYR A 512 -94.24 -17.08 39.34
C TYR A 512 -93.10 -18.09 39.49
N ILE A 513 -92.52 -18.47 38.36
CA ILE A 513 -91.24 -19.15 38.24
C ILE A 513 -90.40 -18.35 37.26
N ILE A 514 -89.29 -17.80 37.74
CA ILE A 514 -88.31 -17.10 36.92
C ILE A 514 -87.05 -17.95 36.90
N ASN A 515 -86.60 -18.33 35.71
CA ASN A 515 -85.31 -18.97 35.52
C ASN A 515 -84.38 -17.97 34.83
N PRO A 516 -83.49 -17.29 35.58
CA PRO A 516 -82.56 -16.32 34.99
C PRO A 516 -81.54 -16.97 34.03
N LYS A 517 -81.39 -18.30 34.04
CA LYS A 517 -80.30 -19.03 33.37
C LYS A 517 -78.92 -18.63 33.95
N ASN A 518 -77.85 -18.87 33.19
CA ASN A 518 -76.47 -18.46 33.50
C ASN A 518 -75.98 -18.89 34.90
N GLY A 519 -76.43 -20.05 35.38
CA GLY A 519 -76.02 -20.63 36.66
C GLY A 519 -76.67 -20.02 37.91
N ARG A 520 -77.56 -19.03 37.77
CA ARG A 520 -78.32 -18.48 38.91
C ARG A 520 -79.50 -19.39 39.26
N SER A 521 -79.80 -19.50 40.56
CA SER A 521 -80.92 -20.31 41.05
C SER A 521 -82.26 -19.81 40.51
N ILE A 522 -83.19 -20.75 40.27
CA ILE A 522 -84.56 -20.43 39.91
C ILE A 522 -85.21 -19.64 41.06
N LEU A 523 -85.86 -18.54 40.71
CA LEU A 523 -86.63 -17.72 41.65
C LEU A 523 -88.09 -18.12 41.50
N SER A 524 -88.77 -18.36 42.61
CA SER A 524 -90.20 -18.63 42.60
C SER A 524 -90.87 -17.99 43.80
N GLY A 525 -92.11 -17.56 43.61
CA GLY A 525 -92.83 -16.84 44.63
C GLY A 525 -94.20 -16.43 44.12
N TYR A 526 -94.73 -15.34 44.66
CA TYR A 526 -96.02 -14.83 44.26
C TYR A 526 -95.96 -13.35 43.88
N VAL A 527 -96.86 -12.95 42.98
CA VAL A 527 -97.13 -11.56 42.64
C VAL A 527 -98.62 -11.31 42.78
N ASP A 528 -98.97 -10.29 43.55
CA ASP A 528 -100.33 -9.81 43.71
C ASP A 528 -100.64 -8.77 42.64
N VAL A 529 -101.73 -8.99 41.91
CA VAL A 529 -102.31 -7.99 41.01
C VAL A 529 -103.38 -7.24 41.78
N ILE A 530 -103.17 -5.95 42.03
CA ILE A 530 -104.14 -5.04 42.64
C ILE A 530 -104.58 -3.99 41.61
N ARG A 531 -105.73 -3.33 41.80
CA ARG A 531 -106.20 -2.25 40.90
C ARG A 531 -106.87 -1.14 41.70
#